data_AF-W5YWP7-F1
#
_entry.id   AF-W5YWP7-F1
#
_cell.length_a   1.000
_cell.length_b   1.000
_cell.length_c   1.000
_cell.angle_alpha   90.00
_cell.angle_beta   90.00
_cell.angle_gamma   90.00
#
_symmetry.space_group_name_H-M   'P 1'
#
loop_
_entity.id
_entity.type
_entity.pdbx_description
1 polymer ?
#
loop_
_entity_poly.entity_id
_entity_poly.type
_entity_poly.pdbx_seq_one_letter_code
_entity_poly.pdbx_strand_id
1 'polypeptide(L)'
;MKKVEGIFNEQRQATEFEMLAPGRFQSLSSGERVTYTEALSEDKRRLEGVFIAEHSEDGKGLTIITAREGSQFIDEQTGSRFLVLEDGARFEGLPGQLAYDVTGFEATGSRSAVAVRVRKSWRKGLRPPP
;
A
#
# COMPACT_ATOMS: atom_id res chain seq x y z
N MET A 1 -5.63 -15.57 -32.33
CA MET A 1 -4.84 -14.54 -31.63
C MET A 1 -5.30 -14.24 -30.19
N LYS A 2 -6.26 -14.98 -29.58
CA LYS A 2 -6.70 -14.74 -28.17
C LYS A 2 -5.79 -15.32 -27.08
N LYS A 3 -4.74 -16.08 -27.44
CA LYS A 3 -3.88 -16.80 -26.48
C LYS A 3 -2.70 -15.96 -25.96
N VAL A 4 -2.37 -14.85 -26.64
CA VAL A 4 -1.26 -13.95 -26.26
C VAL A 4 -1.74 -12.85 -25.30
N GLU A 5 -3.02 -12.47 -25.36
CA GLU A 5 -3.62 -11.49 -24.43
C GLU A 5 -3.77 -12.03 -23.00
N GLY A 6 -3.97 -13.35 -22.83
CA GLY A 6 -4.03 -13.98 -21.51
C GLY A 6 -2.67 -14.02 -20.82
N ILE A 7 -1.60 -14.31 -21.58
CA ILE A 7 -0.22 -14.41 -21.05
C ILE A 7 0.31 -13.02 -20.65
N PHE A 8 -0.12 -11.96 -21.34
CA PHE A 8 0.30 -10.59 -21.04
C PHE A 8 -0.37 -10.00 -19.79
N ASN A 9 -1.47 -10.60 -19.32
CA ASN A 9 -2.19 -10.13 -18.14
C ASN A 9 -1.71 -10.78 -16.83
N GLU A 10 -1.04 -11.94 -16.91
CA GLU A 10 -0.39 -12.60 -15.76
C GLU A 10 1.03 -12.05 -15.50
N GLN A 11 1.72 -11.51 -16.51
CA GLN A 11 3.09 -10.98 -16.37
C GLN A 11 3.18 -9.50 -15.93
N ARG A 12 2.05 -8.83 -15.64
CA ARG A 12 1.99 -7.37 -15.41
C ARG A 12 1.54 -6.94 -14.01
N GLN A 13 1.68 -7.81 -13.01
CA GLN A 13 1.35 -7.45 -11.63
C GLN A 13 2.53 -7.65 -10.68
N ALA A 14 3.69 -7.06 -11.01
CA ALA A 14 4.66 -6.78 -9.95
C ALA A 14 3.95 -5.86 -8.95
N THR A 15 3.76 -6.31 -7.72
CA THR A 15 3.13 -5.47 -6.69
C THR A 15 4.07 -4.31 -6.33
N GLU A 16 3.52 -3.22 -5.77
CA GLU A 16 4.35 -2.15 -5.21
C GLU A 16 5.41 -2.70 -4.25
N PHE A 17 5.05 -3.71 -3.47
CA PHE A 17 5.94 -4.47 -2.61
C PHE A 17 7.12 -5.12 -3.37
N GLU A 18 6.82 -5.81 -4.48
CA GLU A 18 7.84 -6.49 -5.31
C GLU A 18 8.76 -5.52 -6.07
N MET A 19 8.32 -4.28 -6.26
CA MET A 19 9.07 -3.19 -6.89
C MET A 19 9.95 -2.41 -5.91
N LEU A 20 9.84 -2.66 -4.60
CA LEU A 20 10.69 -2.02 -3.61
C LEU A 20 12.14 -2.49 -3.73
N ALA A 21 13.05 -1.53 -3.75
CA ALA A 21 14.48 -1.70 -3.71
C ALA A 21 14.97 -1.22 -2.33
N PRO A 22 15.61 -2.09 -1.54
CA PRO A 22 16.09 -1.72 -0.21
C PRO A 22 17.11 -0.58 -0.26
N GLY A 23 17.12 0.24 0.80
CA GLY A 23 18.04 1.36 0.94
C GLY A 23 17.69 2.60 0.11
N ARG A 24 16.49 2.66 -0.49
CA ARG A 24 16.08 3.77 -1.35
C ARG A 24 14.66 4.24 -1.05
N PHE A 25 14.45 5.54 -1.10
CA PHE A 25 13.12 6.14 -1.14
C PHE A 25 12.55 6.00 -2.55
N GLN A 26 11.36 5.43 -2.66
CA GLN A 26 10.66 5.23 -3.92
C GLN A 26 9.29 5.86 -3.84
N SER A 27 8.96 6.69 -4.83
CA SER A 27 7.60 7.18 -4.97
C SER A 27 6.76 6.17 -5.72
N LEU A 28 5.73 5.69 -5.05
CA LEU A 28 4.73 4.77 -5.58
C LEU A 28 3.43 5.58 -5.74
N SER A 29 2.62 5.31 -6.75
CA SER A 29 1.39 6.10 -7.06
C SER A 29 1.60 7.61 -7.29
N SER A 30 2.11 7.98 -8.47
CA SER A 30 2.09 9.36 -9.02
C SER A 30 2.69 10.48 -8.14
N GLY A 31 3.54 10.17 -7.16
CA GLY A 31 4.15 11.19 -6.29
C GLY A 31 3.51 11.33 -4.91
N GLU A 32 2.31 10.77 -4.70
CA GLU A 32 1.51 11.01 -3.49
C GLU A 32 1.98 10.19 -2.28
N ARG A 33 2.67 9.08 -2.55
CA ARG A 33 3.25 8.18 -1.55
C ARG A 33 4.73 7.99 -1.81
N VAL A 34 5.52 8.05 -0.73
CA VAL A 34 6.93 7.69 -0.71
C VAL A 34 7.14 6.55 0.28
N THR A 35 7.78 5.48 -0.16
CA THR A 35 8.09 4.31 0.64
C THR A 35 9.58 4.07 0.68
N TYR A 36 10.09 3.62 1.83
CA TYR A 36 11.44 3.16 2.04
C TYR A 36 11.41 1.87 2.85
N THR A 37 12.38 0.99 2.58
CA THR A 37 12.68 -0.18 3.39
C THR A 37 14.18 -0.32 3.56
N GLU A 38 14.64 -0.71 4.74
CA GLU A 38 16.06 -1.00 5.00
C GLU A 38 16.50 -2.27 4.28
N ALA A 39 15.73 -3.35 4.43
CA ALA A 39 16.00 -4.63 3.79
C ALA A 39 14.73 -5.33 3.31
N LEU A 40 14.91 -6.26 2.38
CA LEU A 40 13.85 -7.13 1.83
C LEU A 40 14.36 -8.57 1.89
N SER A 41 13.52 -9.49 2.37
CA SER A 41 13.84 -10.91 2.40
C SER A 41 14.10 -11.48 1.00
N GLU A 42 14.89 -12.55 0.90
CA GLU A 42 15.22 -13.20 -0.38
C GLU A 42 13.97 -13.63 -1.17
N ASP A 43 12.94 -14.10 -0.46
CA ASP A 43 11.66 -14.51 -1.04
C ASP A 43 10.73 -13.33 -1.37
N LYS A 44 11.16 -12.10 -1.09
CA LYS A 44 10.41 -10.86 -1.27
C LYS A 44 9.02 -10.91 -0.64
N ARG A 45 8.92 -11.40 0.60
CA ARG A 45 7.67 -11.42 1.38
C ARG A 45 7.72 -10.62 2.66
N ARG A 46 8.92 -10.26 3.13
CA ARG A 46 9.15 -9.52 4.37
C ARG A 46 10.04 -8.31 4.11
N LEU A 47 9.59 -7.17 4.60
CA LEU A 47 10.33 -5.92 4.66
C LEU A 47 10.86 -5.74 6.08
N GLU A 48 12.06 -5.19 6.18
CA GLU A 48 12.64 -4.74 7.44
C GLU A 48 12.87 -3.23 7.37
N GLY A 49 12.60 -2.55 8.49
CA GLY A 49 12.77 -1.11 8.64
C GLY A 49 11.95 -0.33 7.61
N VAL A 50 10.65 -0.21 7.85
CA VAL A 50 9.71 0.40 6.89
C VAL A 50 9.43 1.84 7.24
N PHE A 51 9.47 2.71 6.24
CA PHE A 51 8.99 4.09 6.29
C PHE A 51 8.04 4.37 5.14
N ILE A 52 6.89 4.97 5.44
CA ILE A 52 5.91 5.40 4.44
C ILE A 52 5.50 6.83 4.76
N ALA A 53 5.50 7.70 3.76
CA ALA A 53 4.98 9.05 3.84
C ALA A 53 3.91 9.26 2.75
N GLU A 54 2.77 9.82 3.15
CA GLU A 54 1.62 10.05 2.29
C GLU A 54 1.04 11.43 2.56
N HIS A 55 0.85 12.20 1.49
CA HIS A 55 0.07 13.43 1.58
C HIS A 55 -1.42 13.11 1.57
N SER A 56 -2.22 13.91 2.28
CA SER A 56 -3.68 13.87 2.14
C SER A 56 -4.09 14.29 0.72
N GLU A 57 -5.30 13.92 0.29
CA GLU A 57 -5.82 14.26 -1.04
C GLU A 57 -5.86 15.78 -1.31
N ASP A 58 -6.02 16.60 -0.27
CA ASP A 58 -5.98 18.07 -0.36
C ASP A 58 -4.55 18.66 -0.30
N GLY A 59 -3.54 17.81 -0.18
CA GLY A 59 -2.10 18.13 -0.17
C GLY A 59 -1.59 18.81 1.11
N LYS A 60 -2.45 19.03 2.11
CA LYS A 60 -2.09 19.82 3.30
C LYS A 60 -1.63 18.95 4.46
N GLY A 61 -2.27 17.80 4.63
CA GLY A 61 -1.93 16.80 5.63
C GLY A 61 -0.76 15.93 5.19
N LEU A 62 -0.05 15.41 6.18
CA LEU A 62 1.00 14.43 6.02
C LEU A 62 0.76 13.30 7.03
N THR A 63 0.71 12.08 6.51
CA THR A 63 0.75 10.86 7.30
C THR A 63 2.12 10.22 7.13
N ILE A 64 2.80 9.93 8.23
CA ILE A 64 4.04 9.15 8.28
C ILE A 64 3.76 7.86 9.02
N ILE A 65 4.21 6.74 8.48
CA ILE A 65 4.14 5.43 9.13
C ILE A 65 5.56 4.87 9.19
N THR A 66 5.94 4.39 10.37
CA THR A 66 7.19 3.66 10.59
C THR A 66 6.88 2.31 11.20
N ALA A 67 7.64 1.28 10.85
CA ALA A 67 7.46 -0.06 11.42
C ALA A 67 8.77 -0.85 11.36
N ARG A 68 8.96 -1.79 12.30
CA ARG A 68 10.12 -2.70 12.29
C ARG A 68 10.04 -3.70 11.16
N GLU A 69 8.87 -4.31 10.95
CA GLU A 69 8.65 -5.31 9.92
C GLU A 69 7.41 -4.98 9.08
N GLY A 70 7.42 -5.46 7.83
CA GLY A 70 6.26 -5.42 6.94
C GLY A 70 6.08 -6.72 6.17
N SER A 71 4.85 -7.19 6.03
CA SER A 71 4.53 -8.41 5.27
C SER A 71 3.31 -8.22 4.37
N GLN A 72 3.25 -8.99 3.29
CA GLN A 72 2.11 -8.95 2.38
C GLN A 72 1.04 -9.95 2.82
N PHE A 73 -0.18 -9.48 3.01
CA PHE A 73 -1.37 -10.30 3.19
C PHE A 73 -2.25 -10.25 1.94
N ILE A 74 -2.75 -11.41 1.51
CA ILE A 74 -3.68 -11.52 0.39
C ILE A 74 -4.99 -12.07 0.93
N ASP A 75 -6.06 -11.30 0.78
CA ASP A 75 -7.41 -11.76 1.08
C ASP A 75 -7.88 -12.72 -0.02
N GLU A 76 -8.07 -13.99 0.32
CA GLU A 76 -8.40 -15.04 -0.65
C GLU A 76 -9.79 -14.87 -1.28
N GLN A 77 -10.71 -14.19 -0.61
CA GLN A 77 -12.09 -14.01 -1.08
C GLN A 77 -12.20 -12.90 -2.11
N THR A 78 -11.44 -11.83 -1.92
CA THR A 78 -11.49 -10.62 -2.74
C THR A 78 -10.29 -10.48 -3.68
N GLY A 79 -9.21 -11.23 -3.44
CA GLY A 79 -7.92 -11.05 -4.08
C GLY A 79 -7.19 -9.76 -3.68
N SER A 80 -7.70 -9.04 -2.67
CA SER A 80 -7.12 -7.77 -2.23
C SER A 80 -5.79 -8.01 -1.54
N ARG A 81 -4.81 -7.14 -1.81
CA ARG A 81 -3.48 -7.20 -1.20
C ARG A 81 -3.30 -6.08 -0.20
N PHE A 82 -2.74 -6.42 0.95
CA PHE A 82 -2.50 -5.52 2.06
C PHE A 82 -1.04 -5.60 2.49
N LEU A 83 -0.51 -4.45 2.90
CA LEU A 83 0.76 -4.38 3.61
C LEU A 83 0.45 -4.32 5.09
N VAL A 84 0.77 -5.41 5.78
CA VAL A 84 0.71 -5.51 7.23
C VAL A 84 2.03 -5.00 7.77
N LEU A 85 1.97 -4.05 8.69
CA LEU A 85 3.13 -3.46 9.34
C LEU A 85 3.10 -3.81 10.81
N GLU A 86 4.24 -4.22 11.34
CA GLU A 86 4.37 -4.71 12.70
C GLU A 86 5.35 -3.85 13.50
N ASP A 87 4.99 -3.64 14.76
CA ASP A 87 5.75 -2.89 15.75
C ASP A 87 6.16 -1.50 15.25
N GLY A 88 5.15 -0.65 15.12
CA GLY A 88 5.28 0.63 14.46
C GLY A 88 4.46 1.75 15.07
N ALA A 89 4.53 2.90 14.40
CA ALA A 89 3.79 4.09 14.77
C ALA A 89 3.34 4.84 13.52
N ARG A 90 2.14 5.41 13.61
CA ARG A 90 1.57 6.35 12.64
C ARG A 90 1.56 7.74 13.25
N PHE A 91 2.01 8.71 12.47
CA PHE A 91 2.03 10.13 12.80
C PHE A 91 1.19 10.84 11.75
N GLU A 92 0.18 11.59 12.17
CA GLU A 92 -0.69 12.33 11.26
C GLU A 92 -0.80 13.79 11.71
N GLY A 93 -0.72 14.72 10.75
CA GLY A 93 -0.82 16.13 11.08
C GLY A 93 -0.51 17.04 9.90
N LEU A 94 -0.39 18.34 10.20
CA LEU A 94 -0.04 19.37 9.24
C LEU A 94 1.46 19.71 9.37
N PRO A 95 2.26 19.61 8.29
CA PRO A 95 3.68 19.97 8.32
C PRO A 95 3.90 21.39 8.87
N GLY A 96 4.88 21.52 9.78
CA GLY A 96 5.22 22.79 10.43
C GLY A 96 4.33 23.18 11.60
N GLN A 97 3.31 22.37 11.94
CA GLN A 97 2.52 22.55 13.15
C GLN A 97 2.97 21.54 14.22
N LEU A 98 2.77 21.88 15.49
CA LEU A 98 3.12 20.98 16.61
C LEU A 98 2.05 19.91 16.86
N ALA A 99 0.82 20.11 16.37
CA ALA A 99 -0.28 19.19 16.56
C ALA A 99 -0.14 17.99 15.62
N TYR A 100 0.37 16.88 16.16
CA TYR A 100 0.41 15.59 15.50
C TYR A 100 -0.36 14.56 16.34
N ASP A 101 -1.20 13.77 15.68
CA ASP A 101 -1.81 12.58 16.24
C ASP A 101 -0.85 11.40 16.06
N VAL A 102 -0.48 10.77 17.17
CA VAL A 102 0.47 9.65 17.19
C VAL A 102 -0.22 8.40 17.68
N THR A 103 -0.25 7.37 16.82
CA THR A 103 -0.82 6.06 17.14
C THR A 103 0.24 4.98 17.00
N GLY A 104 0.65 4.41 18.13
CA GLY A 104 1.49 3.20 18.15
C GLY A 104 0.67 1.93 17.93
N PHE A 105 1.26 0.91 17.31
CA PHE A 105 0.61 -0.37 17.05
C PHE A 105 1.61 -1.54 17.12
N GLU A 106 1.12 -2.70 17.59
CA GLU A 106 1.83 -3.97 17.47
C GLU A 106 1.66 -4.55 16.06
N ALA A 107 0.47 -4.44 15.47
CA ALA A 107 0.23 -4.75 14.06
C ALA A 107 -0.83 -3.82 13.47
N THR A 108 -0.63 -3.35 12.25
CA THR A 108 -1.63 -2.59 11.48
C THR A 108 -1.69 -3.05 10.03
N GLY A 109 -2.90 -3.17 9.50
CA GLY A 109 -3.13 -3.48 8.10
C GLY A 109 -3.38 -2.19 7.31
N SER A 110 -2.39 -1.74 6.54
CA SER A 110 -2.60 -0.66 5.58
C SER A 110 -3.01 -1.26 4.23
N ARG A 111 -4.03 -0.67 3.58
CA ARG A 111 -4.30 -0.97 2.17
C ARG A 111 -3.14 -0.38 1.38
N SER A 112 -2.16 -1.22 1.06
CA SER A 112 -1.17 -0.93 0.02
C SER A 112 -1.94 -0.41 -1.20
N ALA A 113 -1.57 0.77 -1.70
CA ALA A 113 -2.29 1.50 -2.73
C ALA A 113 -2.12 0.86 -4.11
N VAL A 114 -2.49 -0.41 -4.25
CA VAL A 114 -2.86 -0.97 -5.56
C VAL A 114 -4.33 -0.63 -5.79
N ALA A 115 -4.60 0.66 -5.99
CA ALA A 115 -5.88 1.11 -6.52
C ALA A 115 -5.82 1.12 -8.04
N VAL A 116 -5.74 -0.05 -8.68
CA VAL A 116 -6.23 -0.15 -10.06
C VAL A 116 -7.76 -0.24 -9.99
N ARG A 117 -8.42 0.91 -9.79
CA ARG A 117 -9.85 1.01 -9.99
C ARG A 117 -10.14 0.94 -11.49
N VAL A 118 -10.34 -0.28 -12.01
CA VAL A 118 -11.04 -0.45 -13.29
C VAL A 118 -12.52 -0.09 -13.05
N ARG A 119 -12.89 1.16 -13.34
CA ARG A 119 -14.27 1.63 -13.25
C ARG A 119 -15.09 0.97 -14.38
N LYS A 120 -15.70 -0.19 -14.13
CA LYS A 120 -16.73 -0.72 -15.03
C LYS A 120 -18.07 -0.08 -14.65
N SER A 121 -18.46 0.92 -15.44
CA SER A 121 -19.79 1.53 -15.42
C SER A 121 -20.88 0.44 -15.51
N TRP A 122 -21.66 0.26 -14.46
CA TRP A 122 -23.00 -0.30 -14.57
C TRP A 122 -23.98 0.57 -13.79
N ARG A 123 -24.92 1.15 -14.55
CA ARG A 123 -26.10 1.85 -14.04
C ARG A 123 -27.04 0.85 -13.37
N LYS A 124 -27.58 1.29 -12.22
CA LYS A 124 -28.88 1.00 -11.60
C LYS A 124 -29.39 -0.44 -11.64
N GLY A 125 -29.48 -0.98 -10.41
CA GLY A 125 -30.62 -1.78 -9.97
C GLY A 125 -30.27 -3.22 -9.67
N LEU A 126 -30.19 -3.57 -8.38
CA LEU A 126 -30.89 -4.71 -7.80
C LEU A 126 -30.74 -4.65 -6.27
N ARG A 127 -31.86 -4.77 -5.55
CA ARG A 127 -31.92 -5.01 -4.10
C ARG A 127 -31.34 -6.40 -3.78
N PRO A 128 -30.81 -6.64 -2.57
CA PRO A 128 -30.51 -7.99 -2.13
C PRO A 128 -31.83 -8.75 -1.82
N PRO A 129 -31.96 -10.03 -2.23
CA PRO A 129 -32.97 -10.94 -1.69
C PRO A 129 -32.45 -11.61 -0.39
N PRO A 130 -33.34 -12.29 0.38
CA PRO A 130 -33.52 -12.11 1.82
C PRO A 130 -32.41 -12.64 2.71
#